data_AF-A0AAE1L536-F1
#
_entry.id   AF-A0AAE1L536-F1
#
_cell.length_a   1.000
_cell.length_b   1.000
_cell.length_c   1.000
_cell.angle_alpha   90.00
_cell.angle_beta   90.00
_cell.angle_gamma   90.00
#
_symmetry.space_group_name_H-M   'P 1'
#
loop_
_entity.id
_entity.type
_entity.pdbx_description
1 polymer ?
#
loop_
_entity_poly.entity_id
_entity_poly.type
_entity_poly.pdbx_seq_one_letter_code
_entity_poly.pdbx_strand_id
1 'polypeptide(L)'
;MIAEVDDPDVYHQDFTTASSWEEFIDRIEKIIVKWKLNEPTTRKPLKKGDLEGEWEKKIEEFYYEGMYLCERILLYWWSLKDDETLNAGDIDAAVSHTPQSLVDMMSIAGDFVTASSCPRVAHLYGIREFILLKADKSKFSSETKPLSCLTIALNATGCEIPAFVQLLEDWQHFYLGSCIGKEVIADYEMVHLERTPQHCKYLTGLLDTFKSKISRGQQLPSIELAVRLTYSLKMLNPLQNFNVLTSNKGGMLNLPFGLASDPINKLHLLATWPQLTDQMVVDSQSYSDLEPMQAHIWSVQIELTENLRAPKLSLCLSSLCKMALEPHVPFTVEFSKKFIQSLDALTESKVPTISKVFDRVLTGSTVSGVPSRKKQGAIPTSKLKEYLYFLFPDADPISTEPYESFEAQQDSSKTSETGQFPKCLDGVKSSPPEGLVWRLALLLPLIYAKDGVASAAHMWFEFTEEMRFRWEQAIPVPG
;
A
#
# COMPACT_ATOMS: atom_id res chain seq x y z
N MET A 1 -80.26 14.84 26.75
CA MET A 1 -78.86 14.54 27.13
C MET A 1 -78.48 13.26 26.46
N ILE A 2 -77.85 13.36 25.29
CA ILE A 2 -77.17 12.24 24.64
C ILE A 2 -75.71 12.42 25.08
N ALA A 3 -75.20 11.47 25.86
CA ALA A 3 -73.80 11.46 26.24
C ALA A 3 -73.00 11.02 25.02
N GLU A 4 -72.14 11.92 24.52
CA GLU A 4 -71.09 11.56 23.58
C GLU A 4 -70.15 10.60 24.30
N VAL A 5 -70.09 9.37 23.80
CA VAL A 5 -69.10 8.39 24.19
C VAL A 5 -67.86 8.74 23.37
N ASP A 6 -66.95 9.51 23.97
CA ASP A 6 -65.59 9.62 23.47
C ASP A 6 -64.94 8.24 23.59
N ASP A 7 -64.78 7.58 22.45
CA ASP A 7 -64.10 6.31 22.30
C ASP A 7 -62.58 6.58 22.39
N PRO A 8 -61.87 6.19 23.47
CA PRO A 8 -60.47 6.55 23.67
C PRO A 8 -59.49 5.79 22.78
N ASP A 9 -59.98 4.92 21.88
CA ASP A 9 -59.18 4.05 21.02
C ASP A 9 -59.08 4.52 19.55
N VAL A 10 -59.58 5.72 19.21
CA VAL A 10 -59.28 6.33 17.92
C VAL A 10 -57.88 6.94 17.99
N TYR A 11 -56.87 6.13 17.65
CA TYR A 11 -55.52 6.62 17.39
C TYR A 11 -55.57 7.64 16.24
N HIS A 12 -55.63 8.92 16.59
CA HIS A 12 -55.41 10.01 15.64
C HIS A 12 -53.91 10.03 15.31
N GLN A 13 -53.54 9.33 14.23
CA GLN A 13 -52.22 9.48 13.64
C GLN A 13 -52.11 10.90 13.10
N ASP A 14 -51.31 11.73 13.77
CA ASP A 14 -51.14 13.14 13.40
C ASP A 14 -50.24 13.22 12.15
N PHE A 15 -50.86 13.37 10.98
CA PHE A 15 -50.17 13.51 9.68
C PHE A 15 -49.59 14.91 9.44
N THR A 16 -49.65 15.80 10.43
CA THR A 16 -49.14 17.18 10.30
C THR A 16 -47.68 17.34 10.73
N THR A 17 -47.12 16.34 11.43
CA THR A 17 -45.69 16.33 11.79
C THR A 17 -44.90 15.63 10.69
N ALA A 18 -43.87 16.32 10.16
CA ALA A 18 -43.00 15.74 9.13
C ALA A 18 -42.40 14.43 9.64
N SER A 19 -42.51 13.38 8.83
CA SER A 19 -41.86 12.11 9.17
C SER A 19 -40.34 12.27 9.11
N SER A 20 -39.60 11.45 9.86
CA SER A 20 -38.13 11.46 9.79
C SER A 20 -37.59 11.26 8.36
N TRP A 21 -38.37 10.59 7.49
CA TRP A 21 -38.05 10.42 6.07
C TRP A 21 -38.29 11.70 5.26
N GLU A 22 -39.35 12.45 5.52
CA GLU A 22 -39.61 13.75 4.87
C GLU A 22 -38.54 14.77 5.28
N GLU A 23 -38.14 14.79 6.56
CA GLU A 23 -37.02 15.61 7.02
C GLU A 23 -35.70 15.21 6.32
N PHE A 24 -35.48 13.92 6.10
CA PHE A 24 -34.32 13.42 5.37
C PHE A 24 -34.32 13.85 3.90
N ILE A 25 -35.46 13.73 3.22
CA ILE A 25 -35.64 14.16 1.83
C ILE A 25 -35.43 15.67 1.71
N ASP A 26 -36.12 16.48 2.51
CA ASP A 26 -36.00 17.94 2.54
C ASP A 26 -34.54 18.39 2.78
N ARG A 27 -33.80 17.66 3.62
CA ARG A 27 -32.38 17.94 3.84
C ARG A 27 -31.54 17.66 2.61
N ILE A 28 -31.78 16.57 1.89
CA ILE A 28 -31.09 16.28 0.61
C ILE A 28 -31.45 17.34 -0.43
N GLU A 29 -32.73 17.71 -0.56
CA GLU A 29 -33.19 18.74 -1.49
C GLU A 29 -32.50 20.09 -1.24
N LYS A 30 -32.43 20.51 0.03
CA LYS A 30 -31.71 21.73 0.43
C LYS A 30 -30.23 21.67 0.05
N ILE A 31 -29.58 20.52 0.18
CA ILE A 31 -28.17 20.36 -0.20
C ILE A 31 -28.00 20.44 -1.72
N ILE A 32 -28.86 19.78 -2.50
CA ILE A 32 -28.84 19.83 -3.97
C ILE A 32 -29.00 21.28 -4.46
N VAL A 33 -29.97 22.02 -3.90
CA VAL A 33 -30.20 23.44 -4.23
C VAL A 33 -29.02 24.32 -3.79
N LYS A 34 -28.48 24.09 -2.59
CA LYS A 34 -27.29 24.79 -2.08
C LYS A 34 -26.06 24.60 -2.97
N TRP A 35 -25.91 23.40 -3.55
CA TRP A 35 -24.83 23.08 -4.49
C TRP A 35 -25.13 23.52 -5.94
N LYS A 36 -26.33 24.05 -6.23
CA LYS A 36 -26.79 24.48 -7.56
C LYS A 36 -26.78 23.37 -8.60
N LEU A 37 -27.16 22.16 -8.20
CA LEU A 37 -27.17 20.97 -9.06
C LEU A 37 -28.49 20.79 -9.85
N ASN A 38 -29.41 21.74 -9.69
CA ASN A 38 -30.70 21.80 -10.37
C ASN A 38 -30.61 22.38 -11.80
N GLU A 39 -29.45 22.88 -12.20
CA GLU A 39 -29.22 23.39 -13.55
C GLU A 39 -28.55 22.30 -14.40
N PRO A 40 -29.16 21.91 -15.55
CA PRO A 40 -28.57 20.89 -16.40
C PRO A 40 -27.27 21.42 -17.02
N THR A 41 -26.18 20.68 -16.83
CA THR A 41 -24.88 21.01 -17.41
C THR A 41 -24.68 20.24 -18.71
N THR A 42 -24.51 20.96 -19.81
CA THR A 42 -24.10 20.34 -21.09
C THR A 42 -22.60 20.48 -21.26
N ARG A 43 -21.93 19.36 -21.48
CA ARG A 43 -20.48 19.28 -21.63
C ARG A 43 -20.14 18.76 -23.03
N LYS A 44 -18.90 18.99 -23.45
CA LYS A 44 -18.40 18.39 -24.69
C LYS A 44 -18.39 16.86 -24.59
N PRO A 45 -18.52 16.14 -25.73
CA PRO A 45 -18.39 14.69 -25.76
C PRO A 45 -17.08 14.23 -25.12
N LEU A 46 -17.16 13.16 -24.34
CA LEU A 46 -16.04 12.59 -23.61
C LEU A 46 -14.93 12.13 -24.57
N LYS A 47 -13.69 12.50 -24.30
CA LYS A 47 -12.49 12.01 -24.98
C LYS A 47 -11.71 11.04 -24.10
N LYS A 48 -10.91 10.20 -24.76
CA LYS A 48 -10.12 9.18 -24.08
C LYS A 48 -9.10 9.83 -23.15
N GLY A 49 -9.19 9.50 -21.85
CA GLY A 49 -8.31 10.04 -20.81
C GLY A 49 -8.94 11.18 -19.99
N ASP A 50 -10.10 11.71 -20.38
CA ASP A 50 -10.72 12.83 -19.65
C ASP A 50 -11.08 12.45 -18.20
N LEU A 51 -11.59 11.24 -17.97
CA LEU A 51 -11.94 10.76 -16.62
C LEU A 51 -10.72 10.62 -15.68
N GLU A 52 -9.50 10.66 -16.22
CA GLU A 52 -8.25 10.61 -15.44
C GLU A 52 -7.82 11.98 -14.90
N GLY A 53 -8.55 13.04 -15.25
CA GLY A 53 -8.30 14.42 -14.84
C GLY A 53 -8.52 14.70 -13.34
N GLU A 54 -8.53 15.99 -12.99
CA GLU A 54 -8.72 16.43 -11.62
C GLU A 54 -10.21 16.43 -11.23
N TRP A 55 -10.52 15.83 -10.08
CA TRP A 55 -11.87 15.74 -9.54
C TRP A 55 -12.09 16.74 -8.40
N GLU A 56 -13.17 17.52 -8.48
CA GLU A 56 -13.69 18.30 -7.37
C GLU A 56 -14.60 17.44 -6.48
N LYS A 57 -14.47 17.62 -5.15
CA LYS A 57 -15.27 16.91 -4.15
C LYS A 57 -15.88 17.89 -3.17
N LYS A 58 -17.21 17.87 -3.03
CA LYS A 58 -17.93 18.51 -1.91
C LYS A 58 -18.53 17.45 -1.01
N ILE A 59 -18.58 17.74 0.29
CA ILE A 59 -19.06 16.82 1.32
C ILE A 59 -19.99 17.61 2.23
N GLU A 60 -21.17 17.07 2.49
CA GLU A 60 -22.07 17.57 3.52
C GLU A 60 -22.46 16.43 4.44
N GLU A 61 -22.44 16.71 5.75
CA GLU A 61 -22.69 15.73 6.78
C GLU A 61 -23.98 16.08 7.50
N PHE A 62 -24.81 15.06 7.70
CA PHE A 62 -26.03 15.22 8.47
C PHE A 62 -26.44 13.91 9.12
N TYR A 63 -27.39 14.02 10.04
CA TYR A 63 -27.83 12.91 10.86
C TYR A 63 -29.22 12.48 10.42
N TYR A 64 -29.41 11.17 10.33
CA TYR A 64 -30.70 10.56 10.11
C TYR A 64 -31.12 9.79 11.34
N GLU A 65 -32.30 10.12 11.87
CA GLU A 65 -32.86 9.45 13.03
C GLU A 65 -33.61 8.19 12.58
N GLY A 66 -32.86 7.08 12.52
CA GLY A 66 -33.43 5.76 12.32
C GLY A 66 -34.12 5.25 13.59
N MET A 67 -34.94 4.21 13.44
CA MET A 67 -35.83 3.65 14.47
C MET A 67 -35.17 3.33 15.83
N TYR A 68 -33.83 3.20 15.89
CA TYR A 68 -33.08 2.91 17.13
C TYR A 68 -31.73 3.64 17.28
N LEU A 69 -31.16 4.26 16.24
CA LEU A 69 -29.86 4.95 16.29
C LEU A 69 -29.83 6.12 15.30
N CYS A 70 -29.19 7.21 15.73
CA CYS A 70 -28.89 8.36 14.90
C CYS A 70 -27.67 8.03 14.03
N GLU A 71 -27.89 7.75 12.74
CA GLU A 71 -26.82 7.39 11.81
C GLU A 71 -26.22 8.66 11.19
N ARG A 72 -24.89 8.76 11.22
CA ARG A 72 -24.16 9.83 10.54
C ARG A 72 -24.07 9.49 9.05
N ILE A 73 -24.63 10.36 8.24
CA ILE A 73 -24.71 10.23 6.79
C ILE A 73 -23.85 11.30 6.14
N LEU A 74 -23.12 10.90 5.11
CA LEU A 74 -22.23 11.72 4.32
C LEU A 74 -22.78 11.75 2.89
N LEU A 75 -23.11 12.93 2.41
CA LEU A 75 -23.45 13.17 1.01
C LEU A 75 -22.24 13.76 0.32
N TYR A 76 -21.81 13.09 -0.74
CA TYR A 76 -20.69 13.50 -1.58
C TYR A 76 -21.23 13.99 -2.91
N TRP A 77 -20.68 15.09 -3.41
CA TRP A 77 -20.76 15.45 -4.82
C TRP A 77 -19.37 15.40 -5.42
N TRP A 78 -19.26 14.69 -6.54
CA TRP A 78 -18.04 14.53 -7.31
C TRP A 78 -18.28 15.08 -8.71
N SER A 79 -17.37 15.92 -9.18
CA SER A 79 -17.43 16.50 -10.52
C SER A 79 -16.03 16.60 -11.11
N LEU A 80 -15.87 16.12 -12.34
CA LEU A 80 -14.65 16.32 -13.10
C LEU A 80 -14.52 17.81 -13.44
N LYS A 81 -13.37 18.41 -13.13
CA LYS A 81 -13.06 19.79 -13.50
C LYS A 81 -12.82 19.84 -15.00
N ASP A 82 -13.82 20.30 -15.75
CA ASP A 82 -13.71 20.58 -17.18
C ASP A 82 -13.63 22.10 -17.39
N ASP A 83 -12.65 22.57 -18.17
CA ASP A 83 -12.44 24.01 -18.45
C ASP A 83 -13.44 24.60 -19.47
N GLU A 84 -14.26 23.78 -20.14
CA GLU A 84 -15.11 24.24 -21.26
C GLU A 84 -16.53 23.66 -21.21
N THR A 85 -17.46 24.38 -20.57
CA THR A 85 -18.91 24.18 -20.75
C THR A 85 -19.34 24.70 -22.12
N LEU A 86 -20.22 23.96 -22.80
CA LEU A 86 -20.80 24.43 -24.08
C LEU A 86 -21.85 25.51 -23.80
N ASN A 87 -21.83 26.60 -24.56
CA ASN A 87 -22.92 27.56 -24.55
C ASN A 87 -24.15 26.95 -25.22
N ALA A 88 -25.35 27.26 -24.71
CA ALA A 88 -26.64 26.69 -25.17
C ALA A 88 -26.96 26.87 -26.67
N GLY A 89 -26.16 27.62 -27.42
CA GLY A 89 -26.35 27.88 -28.85
C GLY A 89 -25.71 26.87 -29.81
N ASP A 90 -24.82 26.00 -29.34
CA ASP A 90 -24.07 25.03 -30.18
C ASP A 90 -24.63 23.59 -30.14
N ILE A 91 -25.81 23.40 -29.55
CA ILE A 91 -26.36 22.07 -29.24
C ILE A 91 -27.31 21.61 -30.36
N ASP A 92 -27.02 20.46 -30.97
CA ASP A 92 -27.98 19.75 -31.83
C ASP A 92 -29.24 19.42 -31.01
N ALA A 93 -30.43 19.78 -31.53
CA ALA A 93 -31.71 19.65 -30.82
C ALA A 93 -32.05 18.23 -30.33
N ALA A 94 -31.41 17.18 -30.87
CA ALA A 94 -31.56 15.79 -30.42
C ALA A 94 -30.77 15.46 -29.13
N VAL A 95 -29.72 16.21 -28.81
CA VAL A 95 -28.88 16.03 -27.60
C VAL A 95 -29.51 16.72 -26.38
N SER A 96 -30.52 17.59 -26.58
CA SER A 96 -31.00 18.48 -25.51
C SER A 96 -31.92 17.82 -24.47
N HIS A 97 -32.36 16.57 -24.67
CA HIS A 97 -33.35 15.90 -23.81
C HIS A 97 -32.76 14.75 -22.98
N THR A 98 -31.55 14.29 -23.32
CA THR A 98 -30.89 13.18 -22.60
C THR A 98 -29.92 13.77 -21.58
N PRO A 99 -29.96 13.36 -20.31
CA PRO A 99 -28.98 13.78 -19.31
C PRO A 99 -27.55 13.54 -19.79
N GLN A 100 -26.65 14.49 -19.56
CA GLN A 100 -25.24 14.40 -19.97
C GLN A 100 -24.56 13.13 -19.45
N SER A 101 -24.93 12.68 -18.25
CA SER A 101 -24.44 11.43 -17.65
C SER A 101 -24.75 10.19 -18.47
N LEU A 102 -25.91 10.13 -19.14
CA LEU A 102 -26.27 9.02 -20.02
C LEU A 102 -25.53 9.10 -21.34
N VAL A 103 -25.30 10.31 -21.87
CA VAL A 103 -24.45 10.51 -23.06
C VAL A 103 -23.01 10.04 -22.77
N ASP A 104 -22.49 10.35 -21.59
CA ASP A 104 -21.14 9.97 -21.16
C ASP A 104 -21.02 8.45 -20.97
N MET A 105 -22.01 7.82 -20.33
CA MET A 105 -22.06 6.36 -20.13
C MET A 105 -22.03 5.59 -21.46
N MET A 106 -22.67 6.11 -22.50
CA MET A 106 -22.69 5.49 -23.82
C MET A 106 -21.40 5.75 -24.63
N SER A 107 -20.45 6.52 -24.10
CA SER A 107 -19.20 6.84 -24.77
C SER A 107 -18.11 5.80 -24.50
N ILE A 108 -17.56 5.23 -25.58
CA ILE A 108 -16.41 4.30 -25.57
C ILE A 108 -15.16 4.96 -24.94
N ALA A 109 -15.10 6.29 -24.90
CA ALA A 109 -13.99 7.02 -24.29
C ALA A 109 -13.88 6.80 -22.77
N GLY A 110 -14.98 6.43 -22.12
CA GLY A 110 -15.04 6.12 -20.69
C GLY A 110 -14.61 4.70 -20.34
N ASP A 111 -14.38 3.85 -21.34
CA ASP A 111 -14.09 2.44 -21.10
C ASP A 111 -12.68 2.24 -20.52
N PHE A 112 -12.66 1.43 -19.47
CA PHE A 112 -11.44 0.90 -18.87
C PHE A 112 -10.39 1.93 -18.42
N VAL A 113 -10.84 3.00 -17.76
CA VAL A 113 -10.01 4.04 -17.11
C VAL A 113 -8.93 3.41 -16.22
N THR A 114 -7.69 3.91 -16.30
CA THR A 114 -6.56 3.32 -15.56
C THR A 114 -6.09 4.14 -14.36
N ALA A 115 -6.43 5.42 -14.30
CA ALA A 115 -5.98 6.30 -13.24
C ALA A 115 -6.65 6.02 -11.88
N SER A 116 -5.83 5.94 -10.83
CA SER A 116 -6.28 5.85 -9.44
C SER A 116 -6.92 7.14 -8.91
N SER A 117 -6.80 8.26 -9.64
CA SER A 117 -7.45 9.54 -9.32
C SER A 117 -8.96 9.52 -9.56
N CYS A 118 -9.44 8.62 -10.44
CA CYS A 118 -10.84 8.53 -10.80
C CYS A 118 -11.67 7.85 -9.69
N PRO A 119 -12.78 8.46 -9.21
CA PRO A 119 -13.67 7.83 -8.27
C PRO A 119 -14.24 6.50 -8.79
N ARG A 120 -14.44 5.53 -7.91
CA ARG A 120 -14.88 4.17 -8.29
C ARG A 120 -16.19 4.14 -9.07
N VAL A 121 -17.16 4.99 -8.71
CA VAL A 121 -18.46 5.07 -9.39
C VAL A 121 -18.28 5.57 -10.84
N ALA A 122 -17.48 6.62 -11.03
CA ALA A 122 -17.13 7.12 -12.36
C ALA A 122 -16.40 6.08 -13.20
N HIS A 123 -15.50 5.30 -12.58
CA HIS A 123 -14.80 4.20 -13.24
C HIS A 123 -15.74 3.05 -13.70
N LEU A 124 -16.82 2.78 -12.96
CA LEU A 124 -17.76 1.68 -13.28
C LEU A 124 -18.82 2.07 -14.32
N TYR A 125 -19.26 3.33 -14.32
CA TYR A 125 -20.36 3.81 -15.15
C TYR A 125 -19.96 4.84 -16.22
N GLY A 126 -18.69 5.25 -16.29
CA GLY A 126 -18.20 6.17 -17.33
C GLY A 126 -18.72 7.61 -17.20
N ILE A 127 -19.13 8.04 -16.00
CA ILE A 127 -19.77 9.34 -15.76
C ILE A 127 -18.79 10.39 -15.20
N ARG A 128 -18.98 11.67 -15.54
CA ARG A 128 -18.15 12.81 -15.09
C ARG A 128 -18.62 13.52 -13.83
N GLU A 129 -19.87 13.30 -13.43
CA GLU A 129 -20.48 13.99 -12.32
C GLU A 129 -21.50 13.08 -11.64
N PHE A 130 -21.46 12.97 -10.32
CA PHE A 130 -22.40 12.15 -9.56
C PHE A 130 -22.51 12.57 -8.09
N ILE A 131 -23.63 12.16 -7.49
CA ILE A 131 -23.88 12.29 -6.06
C ILE A 131 -23.72 10.90 -5.42
N LEU A 132 -23.07 10.80 -4.26
CA LEU A 132 -22.92 9.55 -3.52
C LEU A 132 -23.35 9.74 -2.07
N LEU A 133 -24.37 9.00 -1.66
CA LEU A 133 -24.84 8.90 -0.29
C LEU A 133 -24.17 7.71 0.40
N LYS A 134 -23.53 7.96 1.54
CA LYS A 134 -22.80 6.95 2.31
C LYS A 134 -23.08 7.07 3.79
N ALA A 135 -23.27 5.95 4.48
CA ALA A 135 -23.28 5.88 5.93
C ALA A 135 -21.84 5.75 6.48
N ASP A 136 -21.51 6.47 7.55
CA ASP A 136 -20.13 6.57 8.07
C ASP A 136 -19.63 5.27 8.71
N LYS A 137 -20.44 4.61 9.53
CA LYS A 137 -20.02 3.47 10.38
C LYS A 137 -20.96 2.27 10.38
N SER A 138 -22.08 2.35 9.70
CA SER A 138 -23.10 1.30 9.63
C SER A 138 -23.48 1.00 8.19
N LYS A 139 -24.09 -0.17 7.96
CA LYS A 139 -24.83 -0.46 6.74
C LYS A 139 -26.23 0.08 6.92
N PHE A 140 -26.83 0.63 5.87
CA PHE A 140 -28.23 1.01 5.92
C PHE A 140 -29.08 -0.22 6.28
N SER A 141 -29.99 -0.08 7.25
CA SER A 141 -30.86 -1.18 7.70
C SER A 141 -31.80 -1.70 6.60
N SER A 142 -32.03 -0.92 5.55
CA SER A 142 -32.86 -1.27 4.40
C SER A 142 -32.14 -0.86 3.13
N GLU A 143 -32.06 -1.78 2.17
CA GLU A 143 -31.34 -1.57 0.91
C GLU A 143 -32.05 -0.56 -0.02
N THR A 144 -33.39 -0.48 0.05
CA THR A 144 -34.20 0.26 -0.93
C THR A 144 -34.65 1.63 -0.44
N LYS A 145 -34.82 1.82 0.86
CA LYS A 145 -35.29 3.09 1.46
C LYS A 145 -34.40 4.31 1.17
N PRO A 146 -33.07 4.27 1.42
CA PRO A 146 -32.22 5.43 1.17
C PRO A 146 -32.17 5.81 -0.30
N LEU A 147 -32.20 4.82 -1.20
CA LEU A 147 -32.27 5.05 -2.64
C LEU A 147 -33.58 5.74 -3.01
N SER A 148 -34.72 5.25 -2.51
CA SER A 148 -36.03 5.87 -2.76
C SER A 148 -36.07 7.32 -2.29
N CYS A 149 -35.55 7.65 -1.11
CA CYS A 149 -35.50 9.03 -0.63
C CYS A 149 -34.64 9.92 -1.54
N LEU A 150 -33.50 9.41 -1.99
CA LEU A 150 -32.61 10.11 -2.91
C LEU A 150 -33.29 10.36 -4.26
N THR A 151 -33.96 9.36 -4.83
CA THR A 151 -34.73 9.47 -6.07
C THR A 151 -35.87 10.50 -5.96
N ILE A 152 -36.57 10.54 -4.82
CA ILE A 152 -37.63 11.54 -4.57
C ILE A 152 -37.04 12.95 -4.55
N ALA A 153 -35.94 13.16 -3.81
CA ALA A 153 -35.27 14.45 -3.72
C ALA A 153 -34.74 14.94 -5.07
N LEU A 154 -34.18 14.04 -5.89
CA LEU A 154 -33.74 14.36 -7.26
C LEU A 154 -34.91 14.83 -8.13
N ASN A 155 -36.03 14.11 -8.08
CA ASN A 155 -37.21 14.44 -8.87
C ASN A 155 -37.83 15.78 -8.43
N ALA A 156 -37.92 16.03 -7.12
CA ALA A 156 -38.46 17.27 -6.57
C ALA A 156 -37.61 18.50 -6.93
N THR A 157 -36.29 18.34 -7.01
CA THR A 157 -35.35 19.43 -7.34
C THR A 157 -35.09 19.58 -8.85
N GLY A 158 -35.54 18.65 -9.68
CA GLY A 158 -35.23 18.62 -11.11
C GLY A 158 -33.74 18.35 -11.39
N CYS A 159 -33.05 17.64 -10.49
CA CYS A 159 -31.62 17.34 -10.62
C CYS A 159 -31.41 16.14 -11.56
N GLU A 160 -30.75 16.39 -12.70
CA GLU A 160 -30.47 15.36 -13.72
C GLU A 160 -29.17 14.56 -13.43
N ILE A 161 -28.46 14.90 -12.36
CA ILE A 161 -27.19 14.26 -11.99
C ILE A 161 -27.47 12.86 -11.42
N PRO A 162 -26.74 11.81 -11.86
CA PRO A 162 -26.91 10.47 -11.32
C PRO A 162 -26.52 10.44 -9.84
N ALA A 163 -27.38 9.85 -9.01
CA ALA A 163 -27.13 9.73 -7.59
C ALA A 163 -27.10 8.25 -7.17
N PHE A 164 -26.14 7.94 -6.30
CA PHE A 164 -25.83 6.60 -5.86
C PHE A 164 -25.89 6.51 -4.34
N VAL A 165 -26.26 5.33 -3.84
CA VAL A 165 -26.20 4.96 -2.43
C VAL A 165 -25.22 3.80 -2.28
N GLN A 166 -24.28 3.94 -1.36
CA GLN A 166 -23.39 2.86 -0.96
C GLN A 166 -24.02 2.08 0.19
N LEU A 167 -24.41 0.83 -0.06
CA LEU A 167 -25.14 0.01 0.92
C LEU A 167 -24.23 -0.92 1.74
N LEU A 168 -23.13 -1.37 1.16
CA LEU A 168 -22.17 -2.29 1.80
C LEU A 168 -20.92 -1.55 2.30
N GLU A 169 -19.97 -2.31 2.88
CA GLU A 169 -18.70 -1.77 3.36
C GLU A 169 -17.84 -1.17 2.23
N ASP A 170 -16.95 -0.26 2.60
CA ASP A 170 -16.10 0.49 1.65
C ASP A 170 -15.29 -0.37 0.68
N TRP A 171 -14.80 -1.51 1.15
CA TRP A 171 -14.00 -2.43 0.33
C TRP A 171 -14.85 -3.22 -0.68
N GLN A 172 -16.17 -3.34 -0.46
CA GLN A 172 -17.07 -4.10 -1.34
C GLN A 172 -17.51 -3.32 -2.57
N HIS A 173 -17.35 -1.98 -2.55
CA HIS A 173 -17.65 -1.11 -3.69
C HIS A 173 -19.04 -1.36 -4.31
N PHE A 174 -20.07 -1.56 -3.48
CA PHE A 174 -21.42 -1.86 -3.92
C PHE A 174 -22.31 -0.62 -3.90
N TYR A 175 -22.82 -0.24 -5.07
CA TYR A 175 -23.59 0.98 -5.29
C TYR A 175 -24.89 0.68 -6.01
N LEU A 176 -25.99 1.25 -5.53
CA LEU A 176 -27.25 1.34 -6.28
C LEU A 176 -27.53 2.80 -6.59
N GLY A 177 -28.08 3.12 -7.76
CA GLY A 177 -28.32 4.50 -8.13
C GLY A 177 -29.49 4.69 -9.07
N SER A 178 -29.86 5.95 -9.27
CA SER A 178 -30.86 6.37 -10.23
C SER A 178 -30.46 7.71 -10.85
N CYS A 179 -30.77 7.90 -12.13
CA CYS A 179 -30.68 9.17 -12.82
C CYS A 179 -32.04 9.48 -13.44
N ILE A 180 -32.57 10.66 -13.14
CA ILE A 180 -33.88 11.11 -13.61
C ILE A 180 -33.62 12.24 -14.60
N GLY A 181 -33.78 11.96 -15.88
CA GLY A 181 -33.89 12.97 -16.92
C GLY A 181 -35.35 13.37 -17.16
N LYS A 182 -35.56 14.34 -18.05
CA LYS A 182 -36.90 14.84 -18.39
C LYS A 182 -37.83 13.77 -18.96
N GLU A 183 -37.29 12.85 -19.75
CA GLU A 183 -38.07 11.80 -20.44
C GLU A 183 -37.55 10.38 -20.17
N VAL A 184 -36.40 10.26 -19.50
CA VAL A 184 -35.69 8.99 -19.31
C VAL A 184 -35.33 8.83 -17.85
N ILE A 185 -35.63 7.67 -17.29
CA ILE A 185 -35.14 7.24 -15.98
C ILE A 185 -34.16 6.10 -16.23
N ALA A 186 -32.97 6.21 -15.66
CA ALA A 186 -31.96 5.17 -15.70
C ALA A 186 -31.68 4.66 -14.30
N ASP A 187 -31.89 3.36 -14.11
CA ASP A 187 -31.60 2.66 -12.86
C ASP A 187 -30.23 1.98 -12.94
N TYR A 188 -29.43 2.17 -11.90
CA TYR A 188 -28.08 1.63 -11.77
C TYR A 188 -28.09 0.51 -10.75
N GLU A 189 -28.14 -0.73 -11.24
CA GLU A 189 -28.18 -1.93 -10.41
C GLU A 189 -26.82 -2.62 -10.37
N MET A 190 -26.35 -2.94 -9.17
CA MET A 190 -25.23 -3.85 -8.97
C MET A 190 -25.69 -5.16 -8.35
N VAL A 191 -25.06 -6.26 -8.77
CA VAL A 191 -25.25 -7.58 -8.16
C VAL A 191 -23.91 -8.03 -7.61
N HIS A 192 -23.82 -8.23 -6.30
CA HIS A 192 -22.63 -8.74 -5.64
C HIS A 192 -22.70 -10.26 -5.51
N LEU A 193 -21.86 -10.98 -6.28
CA LEU A 193 -21.83 -12.43 -6.30
C LEU A 193 -20.59 -12.94 -5.56
N GLU A 194 -20.77 -13.81 -4.56
CA GLU A 194 -19.65 -14.45 -3.85
C GLU A 194 -18.84 -15.36 -4.78
N ARG A 195 -19.51 -16.02 -5.73
CA ARG A 195 -18.89 -16.89 -6.73
C ARG A 195 -19.48 -16.59 -8.10
N THR A 196 -18.63 -16.45 -9.11
CA THR A 196 -19.06 -16.25 -10.50
C THR A 196 -19.75 -17.52 -11.02
N PRO A 197 -21.05 -17.45 -11.38
CA PRO A 197 -21.75 -18.56 -12.03
C PRO A 197 -21.05 -18.96 -13.33
N GLN A 198 -21.12 -20.24 -13.70
CA GLN A 198 -20.41 -20.74 -14.88
C GLN A 198 -20.81 -20.04 -16.18
N HIS A 199 -22.08 -19.67 -16.33
CA HIS A 199 -22.57 -18.94 -17.51
C HIS A 199 -22.06 -17.49 -17.56
N CYS A 200 -21.75 -16.85 -16.42
CA CYS A 200 -21.21 -15.48 -16.39
C CYS A 200 -19.67 -15.41 -16.45
N LYS A 201 -18.98 -16.54 -16.69
CA LYS A 201 -17.51 -16.57 -16.78
C LYS A 201 -16.97 -16.11 -18.13
N TYR A 202 -17.77 -16.23 -19.18
CA TYR A 202 -17.39 -15.97 -20.56
C TYR A 202 -18.31 -14.91 -21.16
N LEU A 203 -17.82 -14.19 -22.19
CA LEU A 203 -18.56 -13.09 -22.81
C LEU A 203 -19.94 -13.54 -23.31
N THR A 204 -20.05 -14.73 -23.92
CA THR A 204 -21.32 -15.21 -24.49
C THR A 204 -22.44 -15.25 -23.45
N GLY A 205 -22.20 -15.78 -22.25
CA GLY A 205 -23.26 -15.85 -21.24
C GLY A 205 -23.53 -14.52 -20.52
N LEU A 206 -22.54 -13.60 -20.48
CA LEU A 206 -22.78 -12.21 -20.06
C LEU A 206 -23.68 -11.49 -21.07
N LEU A 207 -23.43 -11.66 -22.37
CA LEU A 207 -24.26 -11.13 -23.44
C LEU A 207 -25.67 -11.73 -23.40
N ASP A 208 -25.83 -13.02 -23.15
CA ASP A 208 -27.15 -13.65 -23.01
C ASP A 208 -27.93 -13.05 -21.84
N THR A 209 -27.26 -12.82 -20.71
CA THR A 209 -27.87 -12.19 -19.52
C THR A 209 -28.31 -10.75 -19.85
N PHE A 210 -27.46 -9.97 -20.51
CA PHE A 210 -27.78 -8.61 -20.94
C PHE A 210 -28.95 -8.59 -21.93
N LYS A 211 -28.88 -9.42 -22.98
CA LYS A 211 -29.96 -9.57 -23.97
C LYS A 211 -31.26 -10.00 -23.31
N SER A 212 -31.23 -10.87 -22.30
CA SER A 212 -32.46 -11.30 -21.59
C SER A 212 -33.12 -10.18 -20.79
N LYS A 213 -32.35 -9.24 -20.22
CA LYS A 213 -32.88 -8.08 -19.48
C LYS A 213 -33.52 -7.05 -20.41
N ILE A 214 -32.98 -6.87 -21.61
CA ILE A 214 -33.42 -5.81 -22.56
C ILE A 214 -34.43 -6.34 -23.58
N SER A 215 -34.24 -7.56 -24.09
CA SER A 215 -35.10 -8.16 -25.10
C SER A 215 -36.42 -8.60 -24.48
N ARG A 216 -37.40 -7.70 -24.41
CA ARG A 216 -38.80 -8.06 -24.16
C ARG A 216 -39.46 -8.70 -25.41
N GLY A 217 -38.74 -9.60 -26.09
CA GLY A 217 -39.22 -10.30 -27.29
C GLY A 217 -39.00 -9.59 -28.64
N GLN A 218 -38.18 -8.53 -28.71
CA GLN A 218 -37.78 -7.89 -29.96
C GLN A 218 -36.37 -8.29 -30.41
N GLN A 219 -36.11 -8.23 -31.72
CA GLN A 219 -34.76 -8.36 -32.26
C GLN A 219 -33.95 -7.12 -31.86
N LEU A 220 -32.91 -7.34 -31.06
CA LEU A 220 -31.97 -6.28 -30.70
C LEU A 220 -31.07 -5.93 -31.89
N PRO A 221 -30.68 -4.65 -32.03
CA PRO A 221 -29.60 -4.26 -32.93
C PRO A 221 -28.27 -4.90 -32.50
N SER A 222 -27.25 -4.80 -33.37
CA SER A 222 -25.89 -5.24 -33.05
C SER A 222 -25.41 -4.54 -31.78
N ILE A 223 -24.81 -5.30 -30.87
CA ILE A 223 -24.29 -4.77 -29.61
C ILE A 223 -22.81 -4.48 -29.80
N GLU A 224 -22.41 -3.25 -29.49
CA GLU A 224 -21.00 -2.87 -29.37
C GLU A 224 -20.50 -3.19 -27.97
N LEU A 225 -19.29 -3.75 -27.90
CA LEU A 225 -18.71 -4.23 -26.65
C LEU A 225 -17.20 -3.96 -26.61
N ALA A 226 -16.72 -3.68 -25.41
CA ALA A 226 -15.31 -3.54 -25.10
C ALA A 226 -14.87 -4.70 -24.19
N VAL A 227 -13.75 -5.32 -24.51
CA VAL A 227 -13.24 -6.49 -23.75
C VAL A 227 -11.81 -6.23 -23.30
N ARG A 228 -11.52 -6.53 -22.04
CA ARG A 228 -10.16 -6.48 -21.49
C ARG A 228 -9.86 -7.76 -20.73
N LEU A 229 -8.82 -8.47 -21.16
CA LEU A 229 -8.28 -9.61 -20.43
C LEU A 229 -7.14 -9.13 -19.53
N THR A 230 -7.24 -9.45 -18.24
CA THR A 230 -6.26 -9.08 -17.21
C THR A 230 -5.48 -10.30 -16.74
N TYR A 231 -4.18 -10.32 -17.03
CA TYR A 231 -3.26 -11.36 -16.59
C TYR A 231 -2.47 -10.87 -15.39
N SER A 232 -2.63 -11.52 -14.24
CA SER A 232 -1.92 -11.14 -13.02
C SER A 232 -0.68 -12.01 -12.82
N LEU A 233 0.49 -11.38 -12.87
CA LEU A 233 1.77 -12.00 -12.54
C LEU A 233 2.18 -11.56 -11.13
N LYS A 234 2.27 -12.53 -10.21
CA LYS A 234 2.85 -12.30 -8.89
C LYS A 234 4.37 -12.28 -9.01
N MET A 235 4.98 -11.12 -8.80
CA MET A 235 6.44 -11.00 -8.87
C MET A 235 7.07 -11.66 -7.63
N LEU A 236 7.88 -12.69 -7.87
CA LEU A 236 8.69 -13.33 -6.82
C LEU A 236 10.05 -12.64 -6.78
N ASN A 237 10.16 -11.55 -6.01
CA ASN A 237 11.43 -10.92 -5.56
C ASN A 237 12.51 -10.63 -6.63
N PRO A 238 12.24 -9.90 -7.72
CA PRO A 238 13.27 -9.54 -8.70
C PRO A 238 14.45 -8.70 -8.14
N LEU A 239 14.27 -7.97 -7.02
CA LEU A 239 15.23 -6.97 -6.53
C LEU A 239 16.13 -7.42 -5.36
N GLN A 240 16.08 -8.67 -4.91
CA GLN A 240 16.93 -9.13 -3.79
C GLN A 240 18.44 -9.07 -4.05
N ASN A 241 18.87 -8.86 -5.31
CA ASN A 241 20.27 -8.92 -5.71
C ASN A 241 20.97 -7.55 -5.85
N PHE A 242 20.27 -6.43 -5.68
CA PHE A 242 20.92 -5.11 -5.69
C PHE A 242 21.46 -4.76 -4.31
N ASN A 243 22.56 -5.40 -3.91
CA ASN A 243 23.42 -4.82 -2.88
C ASN A 243 24.13 -3.63 -3.54
N VAL A 244 23.79 -2.41 -3.12
CA VAL A 244 24.57 -1.24 -3.51
C VAL A 244 25.98 -1.43 -2.97
N LEU A 245 26.93 -1.66 -3.88
CA LEU A 245 28.35 -1.72 -3.58
C LEU A 245 28.77 -0.33 -3.10
N THR A 246 28.88 -0.14 -1.79
CA THR A 246 29.70 0.96 -1.27
C THR A 246 31.14 0.63 -1.65
N SER A 247 31.73 1.42 -2.56
CA SER A 247 33.06 1.18 -3.10
C SER A 247 34.15 1.32 -2.03
N ASN A 248 34.31 0.30 -1.18
CA ASN A 248 35.56 0.07 -0.48
C ASN A 248 36.33 -1.03 -1.20
N LYS A 249 37.61 -0.74 -1.46
CA LYS A 249 38.53 -1.54 -2.30
C LYS A 249 38.75 -2.98 -1.79
N GLY A 250 38.21 -3.37 -0.63
CA GLY A 250 38.33 -4.70 -0.04
C GLY A 250 37.07 -5.59 -0.03
N GLY A 251 35.91 -5.14 -0.54
CA GLY A 251 34.70 -5.98 -0.66
C GLY A 251 34.08 -6.51 0.65
N MET A 252 34.69 -6.23 1.82
CA MET A 252 34.26 -6.75 3.12
C MET A 252 33.06 -5.98 3.71
N LEU A 253 32.88 -4.71 3.34
CA LEU A 253 31.92 -3.78 3.95
C LEU A 253 30.74 -3.44 3.03
N ASN A 254 29.97 -4.44 2.62
CA ASN A 254 28.69 -4.20 1.93
C ASN A 254 27.57 -4.04 2.96
N LEU A 255 27.28 -2.79 3.35
CA LEU A 255 26.18 -2.52 4.27
C LEU A 255 24.86 -3.05 3.68
N PRO A 256 23.92 -3.53 4.53
CA PRO A 256 22.61 -4.01 4.12
C PRO A 256 21.70 -2.84 3.71
N PHE A 257 22.05 -2.16 2.63
CA PHE A 257 21.28 -1.06 2.07
C PHE A 257 20.25 -1.60 1.06
N GLY A 258 19.06 -1.00 1.02
CA GLY A 258 17.97 -1.39 0.13
C GLY A 258 16.68 -1.79 0.84
N LEU A 259 15.68 -2.15 0.04
CA LEU A 259 14.34 -2.48 0.51
C LEU A 259 14.29 -3.88 1.14
N ALA A 260 13.58 -4.02 2.26
CA ALA A 260 13.41 -5.30 2.94
C ALA A 260 12.45 -6.24 2.19
N SER A 261 11.55 -5.68 1.39
CA SER A 261 10.61 -6.36 0.52
C SER A 261 10.49 -5.62 -0.80
N ASP A 262 10.10 -6.32 -1.86
CA ASP A 262 9.83 -5.67 -3.15
C ASP A 262 8.63 -4.72 -3.01
N PRO A 263 8.71 -3.47 -3.50
CA PRO A 263 7.57 -2.56 -3.53
C PRO A 263 6.46 -3.06 -4.46
N ILE A 264 6.79 -3.86 -5.48
CA ILE A 264 5.84 -4.38 -6.46
C ILE A 264 5.22 -5.68 -5.94
N ASN A 265 3.90 -5.66 -5.72
CA ASN A 265 3.15 -6.85 -5.31
C ASN A 265 2.78 -7.72 -6.51
N LYS A 266 2.16 -7.10 -7.53
CA LYS A 266 1.70 -7.78 -8.75
C LYS A 266 1.91 -6.88 -9.95
N LEU A 267 2.16 -7.53 -11.08
CA LEU A 267 2.16 -6.90 -12.40
C LEU A 267 0.94 -7.42 -13.15
N HIS A 268 0.07 -6.52 -13.58
CA HIS A 268 -1.11 -6.83 -14.36
C HIS A 268 -0.82 -6.47 -15.82
N LEU A 269 -0.86 -7.47 -16.69
CA LEU A 269 -0.80 -7.28 -18.14
C LEU A 269 -2.22 -7.25 -18.68
N LEU A 270 -2.57 -6.18 -19.39
CA LEU A 270 -3.92 -5.89 -19.87
C LEU A 270 -3.94 -5.94 -21.39
N ALA A 271 -4.69 -6.88 -21.96
CA ALA A 271 -4.94 -6.99 -23.39
C ALA A 271 -6.37 -6.50 -23.66
N THR A 272 -6.52 -5.41 -24.43
CA THR A 272 -7.81 -4.70 -24.60
C THR A 272 -8.25 -4.64 -26.07
N TRP A 273 -9.54 -4.90 -26.29
CA TRP A 273 -10.28 -4.69 -27.52
C TRP A 273 -11.37 -3.64 -27.24
N PRO A 274 -11.19 -2.39 -27.69
CA PRO A 274 -12.05 -1.28 -27.28
C PRO A 274 -13.43 -1.29 -27.97
N GLN A 275 -13.51 -1.81 -29.20
CA GLN A 275 -14.76 -1.82 -29.96
C GLN A 275 -14.84 -3.10 -30.76
N LEU A 276 -15.72 -3.99 -30.30
CA LEU A 276 -16.08 -5.24 -30.95
C LEU A 276 -17.60 -5.28 -31.11
N THR A 277 -18.07 -6.13 -32.01
CA THR A 277 -19.50 -6.41 -32.12
C THR A 277 -19.77 -7.84 -31.67
N ASP A 278 -20.98 -8.08 -31.14
CA ASP A 278 -21.40 -9.39 -30.64
C ASP A 278 -21.41 -10.49 -31.72
N GLN A 279 -21.41 -10.13 -33.00
CA GLN A 279 -21.36 -11.07 -34.12
C GLN A 279 -19.94 -11.45 -34.54
N MET A 280 -18.94 -10.65 -34.17
CA MET A 280 -17.55 -10.83 -34.61
C MET A 280 -16.70 -11.64 -33.65
N VAL A 281 -17.15 -11.82 -32.40
CA VAL A 281 -16.35 -12.44 -31.34
C VAL A 281 -17.17 -13.47 -30.60
N VAL A 282 -16.62 -14.68 -30.52
CA VAL A 282 -17.15 -15.76 -29.68
C VAL A 282 -16.18 -15.99 -28.53
N ASP A 283 -16.68 -15.92 -27.30
CA ASP A 283 -15.94 -16.33 -26.12
C ASP A 283 -16.84 -17.17 -25.23
N SER A 284 -16.52 -18.47 -25.19
CA SER A 284 -17.27 -19.52 -24.54
C SER A 284 -16.31 -20.49 -23.84
N GLN A 285 -16.85 -21.40 -23.03
CA GLN A 285 -16.04 -22.38 -22.33
C GLN A 285 -15.22 -23.29 -23.25
N SER A 286 -15.74 -23.60 -24.44
CA SER A 286 -15.11 -24.53 -25.38
C SER A 286 -14.22 -23.82 -26.40
N TYR A 287 -14.44 -22.53 -26.64
CA TYR A 287 -13.81 -21.79 -27.73
C TYR A 287 -13.81 -20.29 -27.43
N SER A 288 -12.69 -19.61 -27.70
CA SER A 288 -12.52 -18.17 -27.51
C SER A 288 -11.69 -17.57 -28.64
N ASP A 289 -12.23 -16.55 -29.32
CA ASP A 289 -11.54 -15.73 -30.32
C ASP A 289 -10.61 -14.68 -29.68
N LEU A 290 -10.67 -14.51 -28.36
CA LEU A 290 -9.93 -13.47 -27.63
C LEU A 290 -8.48 -13.89 -27.35
N GLU A 291 -7.70 -14.06 -28.42
CA GLU A 291 -6.27 -14.32 -28.31
C GLU A 291 -5.50 -13.04 -27.97
N PRO A 292 -4.74 -12.97 -26.85
CA PRO A 292 -4.05 -11.75 -26.43
C PRO A 292 -3.14 -11.14 -27.50
N MET A 293 -2.49 -11.98 -28.31
CA MET A 293 -1.62 -11.57 -29.42
C MET A 293 -2.33 -10.71 -30.47
N GLN A 294 -3.66 -10.85 -30.58
CA GLN A 294 -4.50 -10.12 -31.52
C GLN A 294 -5.15 -8.88 -30.88
N ALA A 295 -4.84 -8.56 -29.61
CA ALA A 295 -5.39 -7.40 -28.93
C ALA A 295 -4.88 -6.08 -29.51
N HIS A 296 -5.78 -5.10 -29.61
CA HIS A 296 -5.50 -3.79 -30.19
C HIS A 296 -4.58 -2.95 -29.31
N ILE A 297 -4.76 -3.05 -27.99
CA ILE A 297 -4.05 -2.23 -27.01
C ILE A 297 -3.51 -3.13 -25.91
N TRP A 298 -2.23 -2.96 -25.61
CA TRP A 298 -1.52 -3.61 -24.53
C TRP A 298 -1.13 -2.56 -23.50
N SER A 299 -1.47 -2.79 -22.23
CA SER A 299 -1.01 -1.95 -21.13
C SER A 299 -0.53 -2.79 -19.95
N VAL A 300 0.35 -2.21 -19.13
CA VAL A 300 0.88 -2.84 -17.93
C VAL A 300 0.56 -1.95 -16.75
N GLN A 301 -0.05 -2.53 -15.74
CA GLN A 301 -0.35 -1.87 -14.47
C GLN A 301 0.40 -2.55 -13.34
N ILE A 302 1.01 -1.72 -12.47
CA ILE A 302 1.78 -2.21 -11.33
C ILE A 302 0.92 -2.00 -10.07
N GLU A 303 0.68 -3.07 -9.34
CA GLU A 303 0.06 -3.02 -8.01
C GLU A 303 1.19 -2.92 -6.98
N LEU A 304 1.29 -1.75 -6.34
CA LEU A 304 2.25 -1.50 -5.28
C LEU A 304 1.75 -2.11 -3.95
N THR A 305 2.69 -2.55 -3.13
CA THR A 305 2.38 -3.04 -1.78
C THR A 305 2.00 -1.87 -0.88
N GLU A 306 0.79 -1.88 -0.31
CA GLU A 306 0.27 -0.80 0.55
C GLU A 306 1.13 -0.54 1.80
N ASN A 307 1.78 -1.59 2.32
CA ASN A 307 2.62 -1.53 3.52
C ASN A 307 4.07 -1.87 3.19
N LEU A 308 4.80 -0.89 2.67
CA LEU A 308 6.24 -1.00 2.45
C LEU A 308 6.96 -1.17 3.79
N ARG A 309 7.73 -2.27 3.93
CA ARG A 309 8.60 -2.46 5.09
C ARG A 309 9.73 -1.44 5.08
N ALA A 310 10.14 -1.00 6.27
CA ALA A 310 11.28 -0.11 6.42
C ALA A 310 12.54 -0.71 5.74
N PRO A 311 13.45 0.14 5.23
CA PRO A 311 14.69 -0.31 4.61
C PRO A 311 15.49 -1.25 5.53
N LYS A 312 16.22 -2.21 4.94
CA LYS A 312 16.96 -3.24 5.69
C LYS A 312 17.90 -2.64 6.74
N LEU A 313 18.64 -1.58 6.38
CA LEU A 313 19.55 -0.87 7.29
C LEU A 313 18.82 -0.22 8.46
N SER A 314 17.66 0.40 8.21
CA SER A 314 16.83 1.01 9.26
C SER A 314 16.31 -0.04 10.25
N LEU A 315 15.89 -1.21 9.76
CA LEU A 315 15.49 -2.33 10.61
C LEU A 315 16.65 -2.86 11.45
N CYS A 316 17.84 -3.00 10.86
CA CYS A 316 19.04 -3.47 11.59
C CYS A 316 19.44 -2.48 12.69
N LEU A 317 19.53 -1.18 12.35
CA LEU A 317 19.90 -0.14 13.31
C LEU A 317 18.85 0.01 14.41
N SER A 318 17.56 0.03 14.07
CA SER A 318 16.49 0.11 15.07
C SER A 318 16.48 -1.10 15.99
N SER A 319 16.75 -2.31 15.49
CA SER A 319 16.88 -3.49 16.34
C SER A 319 18.12 -3.42 17.23
N LEU A 320 19.27 -2.96 16.71
CA LEU A 320 20.48 -2.79 17.52
C LEU A 320 20.28 -1.72 18.61
N CYS A 321 19.67 -0.59 18.27
CA CYS A 321 19.34 0.47 19.23
C CYS A 321 18.34 -0.03 20.29
N LYS A 322 17.31 -0.80 19.90
CA LYS A 322 16.40 -1.42 20.86
C LYS A 322 17.13 -2.36 21.81
N MET A 323 18.02 -3.22 21.30
CA MET A 323 18.83 -4.10 22.16
C MET A 323 19.76 -3.33 23.10
N ALA A 324 20.26 -2.16 22.70
CA ALA A 324 21.12 -1.33 23.54
C ALA A 324 20.34 -0.52 24.59
N LEU A 325 19.09 -0.14 24.30
CA LEU A 325 18.27 0.74 25.14
C LEU A 325 17.25 -0.01 26.02
N GLU A 326 16.78 -1.17 25.59
CA GLU A 326 15.84 -1.98 26.37
C GLU A 326 16.60 -2.76 27.46
N PRO A 327 16.21 -2.63 28.74
CA PRO A 327 16.80 -3.42 29.82
C PRO A 327 16.22 -4.84 29.78
N HIS A 328 16.60 -5.62 28.78
CA HIS A 328 16.21 -7.02 28.73
C HIS A 328 17.08 -7.86 29.66
N VAL A 329 16.42 -8.83 30.32
CA VAL A 329 17.03 -9.94 31.06
C VAL A 329 18.21 -10.45 30.24
N PRO A 330 19.41 -10.58 30.84
CA PRO A 330 20.63 -10.91 30.10
C PRO A 330 20.33 -12.07 29.16
N PHE A 331 20.59 -11.85 27.86
CA PHE A 331 20.61 -12.91 26.87
C PHE A 331 21.67 -13.89 27.36
N THR A 332 21.22 -14.82 28.19
CA THR A 332 22.03 -15.89 28.74
C THR A 332 22.17 -16.86 27.59
N VAL A 333 23.00 -16.49 26.63
CA VAL A 333 23.89 -17.50 26.09
C VAL A 333 24.45 -18.18 27.33
N GLU A 334 24.29 -19.50 27.46
CA GLU A 334 24.75 -20.28 28.60
C GLU A 334 26.30 -20.22 28.71
N PHE A 335 26.86 -19.05 28.94
CA PHE A 335 28.28 -18.79 29.09
C PHE A 335 28.67 -18.69 30.55
N SER A 336 27.73 -18.67 31.50
CA SER A 336 28.14 -18.60 32.91
C SER A 336 27.10 -19.10 33.91
N LYS A 337 27.08 -20.43 34.14
CA LYS A 337 26.96 -20.95 35.53
C LYS A 337 28.20 -20.64 36.38
N LYS A 338 29.20 -19.96 35.82
CA LYS A 338 30.45 -19.54 36.49
C LYS A 338 30.37 -18.20 37.22
N PHE A 339 29.31 -17.40 37.06
CA PHE A 339 29.23 -16.09 37.73
C PHE A 339 29.10 -16.20 39.26
N ILE A 340 28.70 -17.36 39.80
CA ILE A 340 28.63 -17.63 41.25
C ILE A 340 29.99 -18.08 41.82
N GLN A 341 30.96 -18.43 40.95
CA GLN A 341 32.36 -18.74 41.34
C GLN A 341 33.27 -17.51 41.23
N SER A 342 32.70 -16.31 41.34
CA SER A 342 33.37 -15.02 41.07
C SER A 342 34.43 -14.61 42.10
N LEU A 343 34.58 -15.35 43.21
CA LEU A 343 35.71 -15.18 44.12
C LEU A 343 36.86 -16.18 43.84
N ASP A 344 36.57 -17.42 43.43
CA ASP A 344 37.58 -18.42 43.06
C ASP A 344 38.26 -18.11 41.71
N ALA A 345 37.61 -17.33 40.84
CA ALA A 345 38.18 -16.90 39.56
C ALA A 345 39.11 -15.68 39.65
N LEU A 346 39.17 -15.00 40.80
CA LEU A 346 40.10 -13.87 41.02
C LEU A 346 41.53 -14.34 41.34
N THR A 347 41.72 -15.64 41.65
CA THR A 347 43.02 -16.23 42.00
C THR A 347 43.60 -17.14 40.91
N GLU A 348 42.83 -17.52 39.87
CA GLU A 348 43.36 -18.26 38.71
C GLU A 348 43.30 -17.44 37.41
N SER A 349 44.47 -16.94 36.99
CA SER A 349 44.69 -16.48 35.62
C SER A 349 44.58 -17.66 34.63
N LYS A 350 43.41 -17.80 33.99
CA LYS A 350 43.25 -18.63 32.78
C LYS A 350 42.48 -17.87 31.71
N VAL A 351 43.12 -16.83 31.19
CA VAL A 351 42.70 -16.10 29.99
C VAL A 351 42.85 -16.99 28.74
N PRO A 352 41.82 -17.13 27.88
CA PRO A 352 42.00 -17.53 26.49
C PRO A 352 42.18 -16.28 25.62
N THR A 353 43.44 -15.94 25.34
CA THR A 353 43.88 -14.83 24.46
C THR A 353 43.56 -15.11 22.99
N ILE A 354 43.52 -14.07 22.14
CA ILE A 354 43.64 -14.17 20.67
C ILE A 354 44.79 -15.13 20.29
N SER A 355 45.92 -15.10 21.00
CA SER A 355 47.05 -16.03 20.83
C SER A 355 46.67 -17.51 20.94
N LYS A 356 45.71 -17.91 21.80
CA LYS A 356 45.26 -19.32 21.94
C LYS A 356 44.25 -19.74 20.87
N VAL A 357 43.57 -18.79 20.22
CA VAL A 357 42.77 -19.05 19.00
C VAL A 357 43.68 -19.13 17.77
N PHE A 358 44.87 -18.51 17.82
CA PHE A 358 45.94 -18.64 16.83
C PHE A 358 46.77 -19.94 16.96
N ASP A 359 47.19 -20.32 18.17
CA ASP A 359 47.98 -21.53 18.41
C ASP A 359 47.24 -22.84 18.08
N ARG A 360 45.91 -22.86 18.25
CA ARG A 360 45.06 -24.00 17.87
C ARG A 360 44.92 -24.22 16.36
N VAL A 361 45.23 -23.20 15.56
CA VAL A 361 45.13 -23.25 14.09
C VAL A 361 46.50 -23.48 13.45
N LEU A 362 47.58 -22.94 14.04
CA LEU A 362 48.95 -23.12 13.53
C LEU A 362 49.58 -24.45 13.95
N THR A 363 49.21 -25.00 15.11
CA THR A 363 49.65 -26.34 15.51
C THR A 363 48.50 -27.32 15.29
N GLY A 364 48.64 -28.22 14.31
CA GLY A 364 47.73 -29.34 14.05
C GLY A 364 47.75 -30.40 15.17
N SER A 365 47.66 -29.96 16.43
CA SER A 365 47.84 -30.75 17.63
C SER A 365 46.55 -31.52 17.97
N THR A 366 46.37 -32.65 17.30
CA THR A 366 45.44 -33.70 17.74
C THR A 366 46.03 -34.41 18.95
N VAL A 367 45.92 -33.81 20.14
CA VAL A 367 46.14 -34.56 21.38
C VAL A 367 44.81 -35.17 21.81
N SER A 368 44.77 -36.48 21.62
CA SER A 368 43.75 -37.45 22.01
C SER A 368 43.29 -37.30 23.46
N GLY A 369 41.97 -37.33 23.66
CA GLY A 369 41.35 -37.64 24.94
C GLY A 369 40.29 -36.64 25.38
N VAL A 370 39.05 -37.11 25.51
CA VAL A 370 37.84 -36.46 26.05
C VAL A 370 37.01 -35.65 25.04
N PRO A 371 35.81 -36.12 24.63
CA PRO A 371 34.90 -35.38 23.78
C PRO A 371 34.15 -34.33 24.62
N SER A 372 34.84 -33.24 24.95
CA SER A 372 34.16 -32.02 25.36
C SER A 372 33.53 -31.42 24.11
N ARG A 373 32.18 -31.32 24.06
CA ARG A 373 31.44 -30.46 23.14
C ARG A 373 31.97 -29.03 23.31
N LYS A 374 33.05 -28.68 22.60
CA LYS A 374 33.59 -27.32 22.54
C LYS A 374 32.61 -26.51 21.72
N LYS A 375 31.81 -25.71 22.44
CA LYS A 375 30.87 -24.71 21.92
C LYS A 375 31.59 -23.86 20.87
N GLN A 376 31.30 -24.09 19.59
CA GLN A 376 31.60 -23.12 18.53
C GLN A 376 30.65 -21.93 18.76
N GLY A 377 31.20 -20.71 18.82
CA GLY A 377 30.38 -19.50 18.85
C GLY A 377 29.55 -19.35 17.57
N ALA A 378 28.57 -18.45 17.58
CA ALA A 378 27.63 -18.26 16.46
C ALA A 378 28.32 -17.85 15.13
N ILE A 379 29.53 -17.28 15.21
CA ILE A 379 30.36 -16.92 14.05
C ILE A 379 31.45 -17.99 13.86
N PRO A 380 31.65 -18.50 12.63
CA PRO A 380 32.77 -19.41 12.34
C PRO A 380 34.11 -18.72 12.56
N THR A 381 35.06 -19.44 13.16
CA THR A 381 36.34 -18.91 13.66
C THR A 381 37.18 -18.21 12.59
N SER A 382 37.07 -18.59 11.31
CA SER A 382 37.75 -17.92 10.19
C SER A 382 37.22 -16.51 9.93
N LYS A 383 35.90 -16.31 9.92
CA LYS A 383 35.28 -14.99 9.70
C LYS A 383 35.47 -14.07 10.89
N LEU A 384 35.45 -14.62 12.11
CA LEU A 384 35.72 -13.85 13.32
C LEU A 384 37.13 -13.25 13.31
N LYS A 385 38.13 -13.99 12.80
CA LYS A 385 39.50 -13.47 12.63
C LYS A 385 39.56 -12.32 11.63
N GLU A 386 38.90 -12.45 10.49
CA GLU A 386 38.80 -11.38 9.49
C GLU A 386 38.17 -10.10 10.09
N TYR A 387 37.09 -10.25 10.85
CA TYR A 387 36.43 -9.13 11.53
C TYR A 387 37.28 -8.49 12.63
N LEU A 388 38.00 -9.29 13.42
CA LEU A 388 38.90 -8.77 14.45
C LEU A 388 40.12 -8.09 13.85
N TYR A 389 40.69 -8.61 12.77
CA TYR A 389 41.81 -7.98 12.07
C TYR A 389 41.43 -6.70 11.32
N PHE A 390 40.17 -6.57 10.91
CA PHE A 390 39.64 -5.31 10.41
C PHE A 390 39.58 -4.22 11.50
N LEU A 391 39.17 -4.59 12.72
CA LEU A 391 39.13 -3.67 13.88
C LEU A 391 40.51 -3.43 14.49
N PHE A 392 41.39 -4.42 14.44
CA PHE A 392 42.68 -4.46 15.11
C PHE A 392 43.77 -4.94 14.13
N PRO A 393 44.13 -4.09 13.15
CA PRO A 393 45.11 -4.42 12.12
C PRO A 393 46.54 -4.58 12.68
N ASP A 394 46.81 -4.03 13.86
CA ASP A 394 48.06 -4.18 14.63
C ASP A 394 48.30 -5.62 15.11
N ALA A 395 47.26 -6.44 15.18
CA ALA A 395 47.35 -7.85 15.57
C ALA A 395 47.74 -8.80 14.41
N ASP A 396 47.82 -8.30 13.17
CA ASP A 396 48.24 -9.07 11.98
C ASP A 396 49.55 -8.52 11.39
N PRO A 397 50.63 -9.32 11.31
CA PRO A 397 51.87 -8.89 10.66
C PRO A 397 51.75 -8.62 9.15
N ILE A 398 50.64 -8.99 8.49
CA ILE A 398 50.40 -8.83 7.03
C ILE A 398 49.14 -7.99 6.78
N SER A 399 48.83 -7.04 7.68
CA SER A 399 47.58 -6.29 7.62
C SER A 399 47.35 -5.58 6.28
N THR A 400 46.19 -5.82 5.69
CA THR A 400 45.76 -5.28 4.39
C THR A 400 45.12 -3.89 4.50
N GLU A 401 44.71 -3.47 5.72
CA GLU A 401 44.03 -2.17 5.98
C GLU A 401 44.50 -1.53 7.32
N PRO A 402 45.78 -1.09 7.43
CA PRO A 402 46.27 -0.41 8.62
C PRO A 402 45.56 0.93 8.86
N TYR A 403 45.48 1.36 10.12
CA TYR A 403 45.07 2.73 10.44
C TYR A 403 46.09 3.71 9.87
N GLU A 404 45.61 4.77 9.20
CA GLU A 404 46.49 5.85 8.75
C GLU A 404 47.12 6.54 9.97
N SER A 405 48.40 6.91 9.86
CA SER A 405 49.05 7.68 10.92
C SER A 405 48.39 9.05 11.07
N PHE A 406 48.37 9.58 12.30
CA PHE A 406 47.81 10.91 12.61
C PHE A 406 48.41 12.04 11.74
N GLU A 407 49.65 11.86 11.28
CA GLU A 407 50.35 12.76 10.36
C GLU A 407 49.82 12.67 8.92
N ALA A 408 49.46 11.46 8.43
CA ALA A 408 48.88 11.25 7.11
C ALA A 408 47.43 11.77 7.01
N GLN A 409 46.67 11.73 8.11
CA GLN A 409 45.31 12.27 8.17
C GLN A 409 45.25 13.81 8.11
N GLN A 410 46.31 14.51 8.53
CA GLN A 410 46.39 15.97 8.36
C GLN A 410 46.75 16.37 6.93
N ASP A 411 47.58 15.60 6.23
CA ASP A 411 47.97 15.88 4.84
C ASP A 411 46.89 15.46 3.82
N SER A 412 46.13 14.39 4.09
CA SER A 412 45.01 13.95 3.23
C SER A 412 43.81 14.93 3.22
N SER A 413 43.71 15.78 4.25
CA SER A 413 42.74 16.89 4.30
C SER A 413 42.97 17.98 3.24
N LYS A 414 44.14 17.99 2.58
CA LYS A 414 44.50 19.00 1.56
C LYS A 414 44.50 18.52 0.11
N THR A 415 44.39 17.21 -0.18
CA THR A 415 44.62 16.71 -1.56
C THR A 415 43.67 15.63 -2.11
N SER A 416 42.55 15.31 -1.47
CA SER A 416 41.55 14.41 -2.09
C SER A 416 40.16 15.03 -2.19
N GLU A 417 39.77 15.40 -3.41
CA GLU A 417 38.41 15.85 -3.78
C GLU A 417 37.33 14.76 -3.59
N THR A 418 37.68 13.59 -3.05
CA THR A 418 36.77 12.47 -2.74
C THR A 418 36.28 12.46 -1.28
N GLY A 419 36.77 13.37 -0.42
CA GLY A 419 36.52 13.36 1.03
C GLY A 419 35.63 14.48 1.57
N GLN A 420 34.82 15.16 0.76
CA GLN A 420 33.82 16.08 1.30
C GLN A 420 32.72 15.28 2.01
N PHE A 421 32.82 15.19 3.35
CA PHE A 421 31.67 14.85 4.17
C PHE A 421 30.51 15.74 3.77
N PRO A 422 29.31 15.18 3.54
CA PRO A 422 28.20 15.98 3.07
C PRO A 422 27.85 17.02 4.15
N LYS A 423 27.80 18.30 3.76
CA LYS A 423 27.48 19.47 4.61
C LYS A 423 26.20 19.28 5.46
N CYS A 424 25.35 18.31 5.12
CA CYS A 424 24.17 17.93 5.89
C CYS A 424 24.47 17.24 7.23
N LEU A 425 25.72 16.85 7.51
CA LEU A 425 26.14 16.22 8.76
C LEU A 425 26.91 17.15 9.70
N ASP A 426 27.09 18.43 9.31
CA ASP A 426 27.73 19.43 10.17
C ASP A 426 26.90 19.66 11.44
N GLY A 427 27.53 19.48 12.61
CA GLY A 427 26.90 19.61 13.93
C GLY A 427 26.49 18.29 14.60
N VAL A 428 26.61 17.15 13.92
CA VAL A 428 26.40 15.84 14.52
C VAL A 428 27.70 15.37 15.20
N LYS A 429 27.63 15.05 16.50
CA LYS A 429 28.76 14.40 17.21
C LYS A 429 28.93 12.98 16.65
N SER A 430 29.96 12.77 15.83
CA SER A 430 30.31 11.47 15.24
C SER A 430 31.79 11.16 15.49
N SER A 431 32.14 9.88 15.41
CA SER A 431 33.55 9.45 15.41
C SER A 431 34.25 9.91 14.12
N PRO A 432 35.58 10.15 14.15
CA PRO A 432 36.34 10.45 12.93
C PRO A 432 36.22 9.31 11.91
N PRO A 433 36.28 9.61 10.60
CA PRO A 433 36.38 8.59 9.56
C PRO A 433 37.53 7.64 9.84
N GLU A 434 37.36 6.37 9.49
CA GLU A 434 38.41 5.34 9.62
C GLU A 434 38.89 5.05 11.05
N GLY A 435 38.34 5.69 12.10
CA GLY A 435 38.64 5.35 13.50
C GLY A 435 38.03 4.02 13.95
N LEU A 436 38.47 3.50 15.11
CA LEU A 436 37.96 2.23 15.66
C LEU A 436 36.45 2.19 15.84
N VAL A 437 35.87 3.27 16.38
CA VAL A 437 34.42 3.38 16.60
C VAL A 437 33.67 3.42 15.27
N TRP A 438 34.24 4.04 14.24
CA TRP A 438 33.66 4.09 12.90
C TRP A 438 33.66 2.70 12.25
N ARG A 439 34.79 1.98 12.30
CA ARG A 439 34.90 0.60 11.79
C ARG A 439 33.94 -0.35 12.51
N LEU A 440 33.82 -0.22 13.83
CA LEU A 440 32.88 -1.01 14.63
C LEU A 440 31.41 -0.71 14.27
N ALA A 441 31.07 0.56 14.04
CA ALA A 441 29.73 1.00 13.64
C ALA A 441 29.32 0.47 12.25
N LEU A 442 30.27 0.18 11.36
CA LEU A 442 30.00 -0.48 10.08
C LEU A 442 29.87 -2.01 10.21
N LEU A 443 30.73 -2.61 11.03
CA LEU A 443 30.83 -4.05 11.18
C LEU A 443 29.62 -4.66 11.94
N LEU A 444 29.16 -4.03 13.01
CA LEU A 444 28.05 -4.57 13.83
C LEU A 444 26.74 -4.71 13.05
N PRO A 445 26.25 -3.71 12.30
CA PRO A 445 25.07 -3.86 11.44
C PRO A 445 25.25 -4.90 10.34
N LEU A 446 26.46 -5.04 9.80
CA LEU A 446 26.79 -6.05 8.79
C LEU A 446 26.67 -7.47 9.34
N ILE A 447 27.25 -7.73 10.51
CA ILE A 447 27.19 -9.04 11.18
C ILE A 447 25.75 -9.35 11.59
N TYR A 448 25.04 -8.35 12.13
CA TYR A 448 23.63 -8.50 12.49
C TYR A 448 22.77 -8.87 11.27
N ALA A 449 22.99 -8.23 10.13
CA ALA A 449 22.21 -8.49 8.92
C ALA A 449 22.52 -9.85 8.26
N LYS A 450 23.76 -10.35 8.37
CA LYS A 450 24.18 -11.62 7.78
C LYS A 450 23.87 -12.82 8.68
N ASP A 451 24.26 -12.72 9.95
CA ASP A 451 24.35 -13.86 10.87
C ASP A 451 23.49 -13.66 12.14
N GLY A 452 22.71 -12.58 12.23
CA GLY A 452 21.71 -12.34 13.27
C GLY A 452 22.24 -11.84 14.62
N VAL A 453 21.32 -11.73 15.59
CA VAL A 453 21.58 -11.17 16.94
C VAL A 453 22.69 -11.90 17.70
N ALA A 454 22.68 -13.24 17.68
CA ALA A 454 23.64 -14.05 18.43
C ALA A 454 25.09 -13.82 17.96
N SER A 455 25.26 -13.57 16.66
CA SER A 455 26.55 -13.28 16.04
C SER A 455 27.02 -11.87 16.37
N ALA A 456 26.12 -10.87 16.33
CA ALA A 456 26.44 -9.51 16.77
C ALA A 456 26.86 -9.47 18.26
N ALA A 457 26.17 -10.23 19.13
CA ALA A 457 26.51 -10.34 20.54
C ALA A 457 27.86 -11.05 20.77
N HIS A 458 28.13 -12.11 20.00
CA HIS A 458 29.43 -12.81 20.03
C HIS A 458 30.58 -11.87 19.61
N MET A 459 30.38 -11.06 18.57
CA MET A 459 31.38 -10.07 18.15
C MET A 459 31.60 -8.99 19.22
N TRP A 460 30.52 -8.49 19.84
CA TRP A 460 30.63 -7.50 20.92
C TRP A 460 31.40 -8.05 22.12
N PHE A 461 31.15 -9.30 22.50
CA PHE A 461 31.88 -9.98 23.57
C PHE A 461 33.39 -10.06 23.28
N GLU A 462 33.77 -10.54 22.09
CA GLU A 462 35.18 -10.65 21.69
C GLU A 462 35.86 -9.27 21.58
N PHE A 463 35.15 -8.25 21.10
CA PHE A 463 35.64 -6.88 21.10
C PHE A 463 35.92 -6.37 22.53
N THR A 464 35.02 -6.63 23.48
CA THR A 464 35.22 -6.19 24.89
C THR A 464 36.34 -6.93 25.60
N GLU A 465 36.51 -8.24 25.34
CA GLU A 465 37.63 -9.03 25.88
C GLU A 465 38.97 -8.51 25.34
N GLU A 466 39.04 -8.17 24.05
CA GLU A 466 40.27 -7.64 23.45
C GLU A 466 40.60 -6.22 23.97
N MET A 467 39.60 -5.36 24.15
CA MET A 467 39.79 -4.05 24.78
C MET A 467 40.30 -4.18 26.22
N ARG A 468 39.77 -5.14 26.98
CA ARG A 468 40.24 -5.45 28.33
C ARG A 468 41.68 -5.94 28.32
N PHE A 469 42.04 -6.84 27.41
CA PHE A 469 43.39 -7.36 27.28
C PHE A 469 44.40 -6.24 27.00
N ARG A 470 44.08 -5.34 26.05
CA ARG A 470 44.94 -4.18 25.77
C ARG A 470 45.10 -3.26 26.96
N TRP A 471 44.02 -3.01 27.70
CA TRP A 471 44.08 -2.22 28.92
C TRP A 471 44.98 -2.86 29.99
N GLU A 472 44.84 -4.17 30.23
CA GLU A 472 45.65 -4.91 31.21
C GLU A 472 47.14 -4.99 30.82
N GLN A 473 47.45 -4.99 29.52
CA GLN A 473 48.83 -5.05 28.99
C GLN A 473 49.41 -3.67 28.62
N ALA A 474 48.68 -2.58 28.87
CA ALA A 474 49.05 -1.22 28.47
C ALA A 474 49.39 -1.08 26.97
N ILE A 475 48.70 -1.84 26.12
CA ILE A 475 48.80 -1.74 24.66
C ILE A 475 47.92 -0.58 24.21
N PRO A 476 48.42 0.36 23.40
CA PRO A 476 47.61 1.45 22.88
C PRO A 476 46.48 0.91 22.00
N VAL A 477 45.28 1.47 22.16
CA VAL A 477 44.14 1.13 21.30
C VAL A 477 44.37 1.79 19.93
N PRO A 478 44.25 1.04 18.82
CA PRO A 478 44.50 1.58 17.50
C PRO A 478 43.33 2.44 17.01
N GLY A 479 43.65 3.51 16.28
CA GLY A 479 42.69 4.42 15.63
C GLY A 479 42.38 5.71 16.37
#